data_AF-A0A538JAB3-F1
#
_entry.id   AF-A0A538JAB3-F1
#
_cell.length_a   1.000
_cell.length_b   1.000
_cell.length_c   1.000
_cell.angle_alpha   90.00
_cell.angle_beta   90.00
_cell.angle_gamma   90.00
#
_symmetry.space_group_name_H-M   'P 1'
#
loop_
_entity.id
_entity.type
_entity.pdbx_description
1 polymer ?
#
loop_
_entity_poly.entity_id
_entity_poly.type
_entity_poly.pdbx_seq_one_letter_code
_entity_poly.pdbx_strand_id
1 'polypeptide(L)'
;MIQTLKKRVAREESGFTLIELLVVIIILGILLAIAVPSYLSFKDRANKSAAQSDVRALVPSVESFNSDNTGTAGDVDGIASTSGYQGMTLDLLKSQYDQSIDNGSTSPYGISNIAAADYCVTATVGGWTAWKRGPAGQIKVDKAGAATLCAS
;
A
#
# COMPACT_ATOMS: atom_id res chain seq x y z
N MET A 1 -49.50 7.60 -45.08
CA MET A 1 -48.44 8.56 -44.65
C MET A 1 -47.23 7.87 -43.99
N ILE A 2 -46.95 6.59 -44.28
CA ILE A 2 -45.88 5.79 -43.63
C ILE A 2 -44.75 5.38 -44.60
N GLN A 3 -44.83 5.76 -45.88
CA GLN A 3 -43.86 5.31 -46.90
C GLN A 3 -42.57 6.15 -46.95
N THR A 4 -42.51 7.28 -46.26
CA THR A 4 -41.35 8.20 -46.31
C THR A 4 -40.26 7.87 -45.28
N LEU A 5 -40.52 6.97 -44.31
CA LEU A 5 -39.56 6.60 -43.26
C LEU A 5 -38.58 5.48 -43.67
N LYS A 6 -38.97 4.57 -44.59
CA LYS A 6 -38.08 3.50 -45.07
C LYS A 6 -36.89 3.98 -45.90
N LYS A 7 -36.94 5.22 -46.42
CA LYS A 7 -35.89 5.77 -47.29
C LYS A 7 -34.71 6.40 -46.54
N ARG A 8 -34.83 6.60 -45.22
CA ARG A 8 -33.73 7.10 -44.36
C ARG A 8 -32.86 6.01 -43.74
N VAL A 9 -33.36 4.77 -43.65
CA VAL A 9 -32.56 3.61 -43.17
C VAL A 9 -31.70 3.01 -44.29
N ALA A 10 -32.05 3.25 -45.56
CA ALA A 10 -31.31 2.76 -46.73
C ALA A 10 -30.14 3.67 -47.18
N ARG A 11 -29.77 4.67 -46.37
CA ARG A 11 -28.64 5.56 -46.64
C ARG A 11 -27.60 5.35 -45.55
N GLU A 12 -26.47 4.75 -45.96
CA GLU A 12 -25.21 4.72 -45.21
C GLU A 12 -25.12 3.79 -43.99
N GLU A 13 -25.44 2.49 -44.18
CA GLU A 13 -24.78 1.46 -43.37
C GLU A 13 -23.41 1.13 -44.01
N SER A 14 -22.46 2.06 -43.91
CA SER A 14 -21.04 1.74 -44.13
C SER A 14 -20.56 0.92 -42.93
N GLY A 15 -20.77 -0.39 -42.99
CA GLY A 15 -20.29 -1.34 -42.00
C GLY A 15 -18.76 -1.34 -41.92
N PHE A 16 -18.25 -1.40 -40.69
CA PHE A 16 -16.82 -1.58 -40.40
C PHE A 16 -16.33 -2.84 -41.12
N THR A 17 -15.26 -2.74 -41.91
CA THR A 17 -14.74 -3.91 -42.62
C THR A 17 -13.98 -4.81 -41.63
N LEU A 18 -14.07 -6.13 -41.82
CA LEU A 18 -13.29 -7.08 -40.99
C LEU A 18 -11.78 -6.83 -41.09
N ILE A 19 -11.31 -6.32 -42.23
CA ILE A 19 -9.91 -5.99 -42.45
C ILE A 19 -9.48 -4.74 -41.66
N GLU A 20 -10.34 -3.73 -41.52
CA GLU A 20 -10.06 -2.56 -40.65
C GLU A 20 -9.89 -2.99 -39.20
N LEU A 21 -10.76 -3.86 -38.70
CA LEU A 21 -10.66 -4.35 -37.32
C LEU A 21 -9.40 -5.21 -37.13
N LEU A 22 -9.02 -5.99 -38.14
CA LEU A 22 -7.82 -6.82 -38.12
C LEU A 22 -6.52 -6.00 -38.05
N VAL A 23 -6.39 -4.95 -38.85
CA VAL A 23 -5.19 -4.09 -38.81
C VAL A 23 -5.09 -3.36 -37.47
N VAL A 24 -6.22 -2.92 -36.90
CA VAL A 24 -6.25 -2.23 -35.61
C VAL A 24 -5.76 -3.14 -34.48
N ILE A 25 -6.25 -4.39 -34.39
CA ILE A 25 -5.79 -5.31 -33.33
C ILE A 25 -4.31 -5.70 -33.49
N ILE A 26 -3.78 -5.74 -34.72
CA ILE A 26 -2.35 -5.97 -34.96
C ILE A 26 -1.53 -4.81 -34.39
N ILE A 27 -1.91 -3.57 -34.70
CA ILE A 27 -1.22 -2.39 -34.18
C ILE A 27 -1.33 -2.34 -32.65
N LEU A 28 -2.52 -2.58 -32.08
CA LEU A 28 -2.71 -2.67 -30.62
C LEU A 28 -1.85 -3.78 -29.99
N GLY A 29 -1.71 -4.93 -30.66
CA GLY A 29 -0.86 -6.03 -30.21
C GLY A 29 0.62 -5.62 -30.10
N ILE A 30 1.13 -4.91 -31.11
CA ILE A 30 2.51 -4.39 -31.11
C ILE A 30 2.72 -3.40 -29.96
N LEU A 31 1.77 -2.47 -29.76
CA LEU A 31 1.85 -1.50 -28.67
C LEU A 31 1.83 -2.17 -27.29
N LEU A 32 0.95 -3.16 -27.09
CA LEU A 32 0.85 -3.91 -25.84
C LEU A 32 2.13 -4.70 -25.53
N ALA A 33 2.78 -5.30 -26.54
CA ALA A 33 4.01 -6.06 -26.36
C ALA A 33 5.14 -5.23 -25.72
N ILE A 34 5.23 -3.93 -26.07
CA ILE A 34 6.22 -3.00 -25.50
C ILE A 34 5.72 -2.40 -24.18
N ALA A 35 4.43 -2.06 -24.10
CA ALA A 35 3.86 -1.35 -22.96
C ALA A 35 3.77 -2.21 -21.68
N VAL A 36 3.36 -3.48 -21.81
CA VAL A 36 3.13 -4.37 -20.66
C VAL A 36 4.37 -4.58 -19.79
N PRO A 37 5.56 -4.98 -20.31
CA PRO A 37 6.73 -5.20 -19.45
C PRO A 37 7.19 -3.89 -18.78
N SER A 38 7.13 -2.76 -19.48
CA SER A 38 7.47 -1.45 -18.91
C SER A 38 6.52 -1.09 -17.75
N TYR A 39 5.22 -1.25 -17.96
CA TYR A 39 4.19 -0.99 -16.96
C TYR A 39 4.35 -1.86 -15.71
N LEU A 40 4.60 -3.16 -15.88
CA LEU A 40 4.84 -4.07 -14.74
C LEU A 40 6.06 -3.65 -13.93
N SER A 41 7.16 -3.27 -14.59
CA SER A 41 8.35 -2.79 -13.90
C SER A 41 8.11 -1.48 -13.15
N PHE A 42 7.33 -0.57 -13.72
CA PHE A 42 6.96 0.69 -13.09
C PHE A 42 6.09 0.44 -11.86
N LYS A 43 5.06 -0.41 -11.99
CA LYS A 43 4.19 -0.80 -10.88
C LYS A 43 4.99 -1.45 -9.74
N ASP A 44 5.95 -2.31 -10.05
CA ASP A 44 6.80 -2.96 -9.04
C ASP A 44 7.66 -1.95 -8.27
N ARG A 45 8.30 -1.00 -8.97
CA ARG A 45 9.05 0.10 -8.34
C ARG A 45 8.16 1.04 -7.54
N ALA A 46 6.96 1.33 -8.03
CA ALA A 46 5.99 2.16 -7.33
C ALA A 46 5.53 1.50 -6.03
N ASN A 47 5.21 0.21 -6.06
CA ASN A 47 4.84 -0.56 -4.87
C ASN A 47 5.97 -0.59 -3.83
N LYS A 48 7.22 -0.82 -4.27
CA LYS A 48 8.40 -0.77 -3.38
C LYS A 48 8.56 0.58 -2.71
N SER A 49 8.42 1.67 -3.48
CA SER A 49 8.51 3.03 -2.96
C SER A 49 7.36 3.38 -2.03
N ALA A 50 6.15 2.92 -2.34
CA ALA A 50 4.96 3.11 -1.51
C ALA A 50 5.14 2.44 -0.15
N ALA A 51 5.52 1.15 -0.11
CA ALA A 51 5.79 0.46 1.16
C ALA A 51 6.84 1.18 2.02
N GLN A 52 7.94 1.66 1.42
CA GLN A 52 8.93 2.45 2.15
C GLN A 52 8.37 3.77 2.68
N SER A 53 7.53 4.46 1.90
CA SER A 53 6.88 5.71 2.31
C SER A 53 5.92 5.48 3.46
N ASP A 54 5.16 4.41 3.40
CA ASP A 54 4.20 4.00 4.41
C ASP A 54 4.89 3.74 5.76
N VAL A 55 6.02 3.03 5.76
CA VAL A 55 6.84 2.90 6.98
C VAL A 55 7.37 4.24 7.46
N ARG A 56 7.83 5.13 6.57
CA ARG A 56 8.28 6.48 6.96
C ARG A 56 7.17 7.28 7.63
N ALA A 57 5.93 7.13 7.15
CA ALA A 57 4.77 7.80 7.71
C ALA A 57 4.38 7.26 9.10
N LEU A 58 4.65 5.98 9.39
CA LEU A 58 4.42 5.38 10.71
C LEU A 58 5.42 5.84 11.78
N VAL A 59 6.67 6.15 11.40
CA VAL A 59 7.73 6.47 12.37
C VAL A 59 7.35 7.61 13.32
N PRO A 60 6.84 8.77 12.87
CA PRO A 60 6.42 9.85 13.76
C PRO A 60 5.43 9.39 14.85
N SER A 61 4.40 8.61 14.49
CA SER A 61 3.41 8.11 15.45
C SER A 61 4.04 7.20 16.50
N VAL A 62 5.00 6.35 16.09
CA VAL A 62 5.74 5.46 17.00
C VAL A 62 6.64 6.25 17.95
N GLU A 63 7.34 7.28 17.45
CA GLU A 63 8.20 8.11 18.31
C GLU A 63 7.39 9.02 19.24
N SER A 64 6.22 9.48 18.82
CA SER A 64 5.26 10.18 19.68
C SER A 64 4.74 9.27 20.79
N PHE A 65 4.36 8.03 20.48
CA PHE A 65 3.98 7.04 21.49
C PHE A 65 5.06 6.85 22.57
N ASN A 66 6.32 6.68 22.15
CA ASN A 66 7.44 6.53 23.07
C ASN A 66 7.67 7.77 23.96
N SER A 67 7.33 8.96 23.46
CA SER A 67 7.44 10.20 24.24
C SER A 67 6.35 10.33 25.31
N ASP A 68 5.15 9.80 25.03
CA ASP A 68 4.01 9.86 25.94
C ASP A 68 3.95 8.67 26.92
N ASN A 69 4.71 7.60 26.66
CA ASN A 69 4.71 6.37 27.44
C ASN A 69 5.89 6.32 28.43
N THR A 70 5.67 6.86 29.63
CA THR A 70 6.72 7.15 30.62
C THR A 70 6.81 6.15 31.78
N GLY A 71 5.99 5.11 31.81
CA GLY A 71 5.87 4.15 32.92
C GLY A 71 4.87 4.56 34.00
N THR A 72 3.82 5.32 33.65
CA THR A 72 2.83 5.84 34.60
C THR A 72 1.40 5.42 34.25
N ALA A 73 0.51 5.45 35.24
CA ALA A 73 -0.90 5.11 35.01
C ALA A 73 -1.65 6.12 34.12
N GLY A 74 -1.04 7.28 33.84
CA GLY A 74 -1.58 8.30 32.94
C GLY A 74 -1.09 8.17 31.49
N ASP A 75 -0.26 7.16 31.20
CA ASP A 75 0.27 6.93 29.87
C ASP A 75 -0.86 6.50 28.91
N VAL A 76 -0.61 6.68 27.61
CA VAL A 76 -1.59 6.42 26.56
C VAL A 76 -2.06 4.96 26.49
N ASP A 77 -1.25 4.00 26.95
CA ASP A 77 -1.62 2.59 27.03
C ASP A 77 -2.35 2.23 28.34
N GLY A 78 -2.38 3.15 29.32
CA GLY A 78 -3.01 2.99 30.63
C GLY A 78 -2.30 2.04 31.60
N ILE A 79 -1.02 1.68 31.37
CA ILE A 79 -0.30 0.66 32.14
C ILE A 79 0.96 1.25 32.81
N ALA A 80 0.96 1.35 34.14
CA ALA A 80 2.07 1.95 34.92
C ALA A 80 3.36 1.11 35.01
N SER A 81 3.58 0.16 34.11
CA SER A 81 4.76 -0.73 34.10
C SER A 81 5.35 -0.92 32.71
N THR A 82 4.71 -0.36 31.69
CA THR A 82 5.20 -0.29 30.32
C THR A 82 5.80 1.08 30.10
N SER A 83 6.98 1.12 29.50
CA SER A 83 7.63 2.39 29.16
C SER A 83 8.27 2.31 27.79
N GLY A 84 8.52 3.48 27.23
CA GLY A 84 9.05 3.62 25.88
C GLY A 84 8.10 3.02 24.84
N TYR A 85 8.56 2.08 24.02
CA TYR A 85 7.68 1.47 23.01
C TYR A 85 6.76 0.35 23.54
N GLN A 86 6.90 -0.07 24.81
CA GLN A 86 6.08 -1.14 25.38
C GLN A 86 4.59 -0.79 25.38
N GLY A 87 3.72 -1.79 25.18
CA GLY A 87 2.27 -1.57 25.13
C GLY A 87 1.76 -0.99 23.80
N MET A 88 2.65 -0.61 22.88
CA MET A 88 2.28 -0.09 21.57
C MET A 88 1.49 -1.13 20.75
N THR A 89 0.33 -0.70 20.25
CA THR A 89 -0.50 -1.46 19.30
C THR A 89 -0.91 -0.57 18.13
N LEU A 90 -1.26 -1.18 16.99
CA LEU A 90 -1.75 -0.40 15.85
C LEU A 90 -3.05 0.36 16.17
N ASP A 91 -3.95 -0.22 16.98
CA ASP A 91 -5.20 0.44 17.40
C ASP A 91 -4.92 1.70 18.22
N LEU A 92 -3.94 1.61 19.12
CA LEU A 92 -3.55 2.75 19.95
C LEU A 92 -2.89 3.83 19.11
N LEU A 93 -1.97 3.46 18.20
CA LEU A 93 -1.38 4.41 17.27
C LEU A 93 -2.43 5.09 16.39
N LYS A 94 -3.41 4.32 15.91
CA LYS A 94 -4.50 4.82 15.09
C LYS A 94 -5.39 5.82 15.83
N SER A 95 -5.80 5.47 17.05
CA SER A 95 -6.76 6.26 17.81
C SER A 95 -6.15 7.54 18.39
N GLN A 96 -4.88 7.52 18.78
CA GLN A 96 -4.23 8.63 19.49
C GLN A 96 -3.39 9.53 18.58
N TYR A 97 -2.77 8.99 17.53
CA TYR A 97 -1.77 9.72 16.74
C TYR A 97 -2.15 9.88 15.27
N ASP A 98 -2.52 8.80 14.58
CA ASP A 98 -2.80 8.85 13.14
C ASP A 98 -3.97 7.94 12.74
N GLN A 99 -5.14 8.55 12.52
CA GLN A 99 -6.35 7.84 12.12
C GLN A 99 -6.25 7.18 10.74
N SER A 100 -5.27 7.53 9.90
CA SER A 100 -5.05 6.92 8.60
C SER A 100 -4.39 5.54 8.67
N ILE A 101 -3.83 5.17 9.82
CA ILE A 101 -3.29 3.83 10.06
C ILE A 101 -4.44 2.82 9.97
N ASP A 102 -4.36 1.88 9.04
CA ASP A 102 -5.34 0.80 8.89
C ASP A 102 -4.93 -0.39 9.77
N ASN A 103 -5.81 -0.81 10.69
CA ASN A 103 -5.61 -1.99 11.55
C ASN A 103 -6.66 -3.10 11.30
N GLY A 104 -7.29 -3.11 10.11
CA GLY A 104 -8.19 -4.19 9.70
C GLY A 104 -7.50 -5.55 9.47
N SER A 105 -8.31 -6.60 9.31
CA SER A 105 -7.85 -8.00 9.09
C SER A 105 -6.98 -8.19 7.82
N THR A 106 -6.99 -7.23 6.89
CA THR A 106 -6.15 -7.17 5.68
C THR A 106 -5.07 -6.09 5.75
N SER A 107 -4.70 -5.65 6.96
CA SER A 107 -3.87 -4.47 7.15
C SER A 107 -2.54 -4.52 6.40
N PRO A 108 -2.18 -3.46 5.67
CA PRO A 108 -0.84 -3.33 5.11
C PRO A 108 0.19 -3.13 6.22
N TYR A 109 -0.22 -2.63 7.39
CA TYR A 109 0.65 -2.30 8.50
C TYR A 109 0.80 -3.44 9.51
N GLY A 110 1.96 -3.51 10.16
CA GLY A 110 2.21 -4.47 11.23
C GLY A 110 3.20 -3.93 12.25
N ILE A 111 3.10 -4.41 13.49
CA ILE A 111 3.95 -4.03 14.60
C ILE A 111 4.34 -5.31 15.35
N SER A 112 5.62 -5.43 15.71
CA SER A 112 6.18 -6.59 16.43
C SER A 112 7.44 -6.19 17.20
N ASN A 113 8.01 -7.13 17.97
CA ASN A 113 9.24 -6.92 18.76
C ASN A 113 9.20 -5.67 19.65
N ILE A 114 8.08 -5.54 20.35
CA ILE A 114 7.78 -4.37 21.18
C ILE A 114 8.48 -4.51 22.53
N ALA A 115 9.47 -3.65 22.77
CA ALA A 115 10.25 -3.57 23.99
C ALA A 115 10.51 -2.10 24.36
N ALA A 116 11.08 -1.83 25.53
CA ALA A 116 11.24 -0.45 26.01
C ALA A 116 12.11 0.42 25.08
N ALA A 117 13.06 -0.19 24.36
CA ALA A 117 13.97 0.50 23.45
C ALA A 117 14.04 -0.13 22.05
N ASP A 118 13.16 -1.09 21.75
CA ASP A 118 13.10 -1.75 20.44
C ASP A 118 11.65 -1.86 19.97
N TYR A 119 11.47 -1.78 18.67
CA TYR A 119 10.19 -1.97 18.00
C TYR A 119 10.47 -2.46 16.59
N CYS A 120 9.51 -3.11 15.95
CA CYS A 120 9.55 -3.28 14.51
C CYS A 120 8.20 -2.90 13.92
N VAL A 121 8.22 -1.96 12.97
CA VAL A 121 7.05 -1.58 12.19
C VAL A 121 7.22 -2.03 10.75
N THR A 122 6.15 -2.49 10.14
CA THR A 122 6.12 -3.00 8.76
C THR A 122 4.99 -2.36 7.98
N ALA A 123 5.18 -2.18 6.67
CA ALA A 123 4.11 -1.85 5.73
C ALA A 123 4.23 -2.71 4.47
N THR A 124 3.12 -3.24 3.97
CA THR A 124 3.06 -4.16 2.83
C THR A 124 2.21 -3.57 1.70
N VAL A 125 2.80 -3.33 0.54
CA VAL A 125 2.12 -2.80 -0.65
C VAL A 125 2.45 -3.66 -1.86
N GLY A 126 1.44 -4.26 -2.48
CA GLY A 126 1.57 -4.99 -3.75
C GLY A 126 2.66 -6.07 -3.74
N GLY A 127 2.79 -6.80 -2.64
CA GLY A 127 3.78 -7.87 -2.44
C GLY A 127 5.17 -7.41 -2.00
N TRP A 128 5.39 -6.11 -1.81
CA TRP A 128 6.59 -5.55 -1.18
C TRP A 128 6.31 -5.23 0.28
N THR A 129 7.20 -5.64 1.16
CA THR A 129 7.16 -5.32 2.57
C THR A 129 8.35 -4.43 2.91
N ALA A 130 8.09 -3.23 3.42
CA ALA A 130 9.09 -2.40 4.05
C ALA A 130 9.00 -2.53 5.57
N TRP A 131 10.12 -2.34 6.26
CA TRP A 131 10.16 -2.38 7.71
C TRP A 131 11.26 -1.48 8.29
N LYS A 132 11.07 -1.08 9.53
CA LYS A 132 12.07 -0.39 10.35
C LYS A 132 12.12 -1.03 11.72
N ARG A 133 13.33 -1.31 12.21
CA ARG A 133 13.55 -1.86 13.55
C ARG A 133 14.27 -0.86 14.45
N GLY A 134 13.63 -0.50 15.56
CA GLY A 134 14.13 0.43 16.55
C GLY A 134 14.27 1.87 16.04
N PRO A 135 14.51 2.83 16.95
CA PRO A 135 14.60 4.25 16.61
C PRO A 135 15.74 4.56 15.63
N ALA A 136 16.91 3.94 15.85
CA ALA A 136 18.12 4.13 15.04
C ALA A 136 18.18 3.26 13.77
N GLY A 137 17.20 2.37 13.57
CA GLY A 137 17.19 1.48 12.42
C GLY A 137 16.92 2.20 11.11
N GLN A 138 17.51 1.68 10.03
CA GLN A 138 17.19 2.11 8.68
C GLN A 138 15.95 1.38 8.16
N ILE A 139 15.22 2.04 7.27
CA ILE A 139 14.09 1.43 6.57
C ILE A 139 14.63 0.50 5.48
N LYS A 140 14.27 -0.77 5.60
CA LYS A 140 14.59 -1.82 4.62
C LYS A 140 13.33 -2.22 3.86
N VAL A 141 13.48 -2.84 2.70
CA VAL A 141 12.35 -3.28 1.87
C VAL A 141 12.72 -4.53 1.09
N ASP A 142 11.79 -5.49 1.02
CA ASP A 142 11.97 -6.77 0.36
C ASP A 142 10.59 -7.35 -0.05
N LYS A 143 10.56 -8.37 -0.91
CA LYS A 143 9.35 -9.11 -1.28
C LYS A 143 8.98 -10.22 -0.28
N ALA A 144 9.75 -10.39 0.79
CA ALA A 144 9.47 -11.36 1.84
C ALA A 144 8.29 -10.92 2.73
N GLY A 145 7.68 -11.88 3.45
CA GLY A 145 6.60 -11.60 4.40
C GLY A 145 7.10 -10.89 5.66
N ALA A 146 6.28 -9.99 6.20
CA ALA A 146 6.60 -9.12 7.35
C ALA A 146 7.17 -9.86 8.58
N ALA A 147 6.67 -11.05 8.89
CA ALA A 147 7.08 -11.84 10.06
C ALA A 147 8.56 -12.28 10.01
N THR A 148 9.10 -12.56 8.83
CA THR A 148 10.50 -13.00 8.68
C THR A 148 11.48 -11.84 8.77
N LEU A 149 11.03 -10.63 8.46
CA LEU A 149 11.87 -9.45 8.26
C LEU A 149 12.12 -8.66 9.55
N CYS A 150 11.20 -8.73 10.51
CA CYS A 150 11.37 -8.15 11.83
C CYS A 150 12.15 -9.05 12.80
N ALA A 151 12.35 -10.33 12.48
CA ALA A 151 12.98 -11.30 13.38
C ALA A 151 14.52 -11.23 13.45
N SER A 152 15.18 -10.47 12.55
CA SER A 152 16.63 -10.29 12.50
C SER A 152 17.10 -9.03 13.20
#